data_AF-M4C2V7-F1
#
_entry.id   AF-M4C2V7-F1
#
_cell.length_a   1.000
_cell.length_b   1.000
_cell.length_c   1.000
_cell.angle_alpha   90.00
_cell.angle_beta   90.00
_cell.angle_gamma   90.00
#
_symmetry.space_group_name_H-M   'P 1'
#
loop_
_entity.id
_entity.type
_entity.pdbx_description
1 polymer ?
#
loop_
_entity_poly.entity_id
_entity_poly.type
_entity_poly.pdbx_seq_one_letter_code
_entity_poly.pdbx_strand_id
1 'polypeptide(L)'
;MRDDPFWEGFALSADLFDPLCKCIGVLGSDSAAMGTTYACFIYMLDHLNGVITDYDGQRDHGIQSLFFYRWKRMYRLVHALAFFCDPFYSELRLNLTRHIGAHFVELGMGNLRLQCRTALSLMAVGTMNWTALGFSASSSTSACIRRPYSRRTPRYCGPGSSAGVEHQNTTDKRVHTSARNRTGSGKVECQVEMAYNSVTSRCALPPNRQPFEHVIAALWNRDAQVKTGLLDNELLLAMRRQHGDVGADYLEGYIDPVDLMLDDLKLAE
;
A
#
# COMPACT_ATOMS: atom_id res chain seq x y z
N MET A 1 31.75 -5.51 27.88
CA MET A 1 30.47 -6.15 27.52
C MET A 1 30.13 -5.65 26.13
N ARG A 2 29.96 -6.55 25.16
CA ARG A 2 29.68 -6.19 23.76
C ARG A 2 28.17 -6.11 23.61
N ASP A 3 27.68 -4.92 23.27
CA ASP A 3 26.27 -4.65 22.95
C ASP A 3 25.89 -5.16 21.53
N ASP A 4 26.84 -5.79 20.85
CA ASP A 4 26.75 -6.27 19.47
C ASP A 4 25.43 -7.03 19.14
N PRO A 5 24.95 -8.02 19.93
CA PRO A 5 23.72 -8.74 19.58
C PRO A 5 22.44 -7.93 19.78
N PHE A 6 22.46 -6.89 20.63
CA PHE A 6 21.32 -5.99 20.79
C PHE A 6 21.18 -5.08 19.56
N TRP A 7 22.29 -4.47 19.13
CA TRP A 7 22.29 -3.59 17.96
C TRP A 7 22.03 -4.34 16.64
N GLU A 8 22.47 -5.59 16.54
CA GLU A 8 22.16 -6.45 15.39
C GLU A 8 20.65 -6.72 15.27
N GLY A 9 19.97 -6.99 16.40
CA GLY A 9 18.51 -7.13 16.43
C GLY A 9 17.77 -5.84 16.05
N PHE A 10 18.29 -4.68 16.46
CA PHE A 10 17.74 -3.38 16.08
C PHE A 10 17.93 -3.10 14.59
N ALA A 11 19.11 -3.39 14.03
CA ALA A 11 19.39 -3.25 12.60
C ALA A 11 18.46 -4.13 11.76
N LEU A 12 18.32 -5.41 12.12
CA LEU A 12 17.38 -6.33 11.46
C LEU A 12 15.94 -5.82 11.53
N SER A 13 15.53 -5.27 12.68
CA SER A 13 14.19 -4.69 12.83
C SER A 13 14.00 -3.48 11.91
N ALA A 14 14.98 -2.58 11.84
CA ALA A 14 14.95 -1.43 10.94
C ALA A 14 14.84 -1.88 9.47
N ASP A 15 15.65 -2.86 9.06
CA ASP A 15 15.61 -3.41 7.70
C ASP A 15 14.28 -4.12 7.38
N LEU A 16 13.63 -4.72 8.37
CA LEU A 16 12.33 -5.35 8.23
C LEU A 16 11.18 -4.32 8.17
N PHE A 17 11.23 -3.29 9.00
CA PHE A 17 10.16 -2.30 9.12
C PHE A 17 10.21 -1.21 8.05
N ASP A 18 11.39 -0.84 7.57
CA ASP A 18 11.55 0.17 6.52
C ASP A 18 10.67 -0.07 5.27
N PRO A 19 10.71 -1.25 4.60
CA PRO A 19 9.84 -1.53 3.46
C PRO A 19 8.35 -1.53 3.84
N LEU A 20 8.01 -1.92 5.08
CA LEU A 20 6.63 -1.93 5.57
C LEU A 20 6.12 -0.50 5.73
N CYS A 21 6.89 0.38 6.36
CA CYS A 21 6.58 1.79 6.52
C CYS A 21 6.39 2.46 5.16
N LYS A 22 7.25 2.14 4.19
CA LYS A 22 7.11 2.60 2.79
C LYS A 22 5.79 2.13 2.17
N CYS A 23 5.45 0.86 2.30
CA CYS A 23 4.17 0.33 1.83
C CYS A 23 2.96 1.01 2.50
N ILE A 24 3.02 1.25 3.80
CA ILE A 24 1.94 1.92 4.55
C ILE A 24 1.76 3.35 4.05
N GLY A 25 2.84 4.12 3.92
CA GLY A 25 2.77 5.50 3.42
C GLY A 25 2.11 5.59 2.04
N VAL A 26 2.35 4.59 1.20
CA VAL A 26 1.79 4.53 -0.14
C VAL A 26 0.34 4.14 -0.13
N LEU A 27 0.00 3.09 0.63
CA LEU A 27 -1.37 2.63 0.75
C LEU A 27 -2.26 3.67 1.44
N GLY A 28 -1.67 4.52 2.29
CA GLY A 28 -2.33 5.68 2.87
C GLY A 28 -2.57 6.83 1.89
N SER A 29 -1.94 6.83 0.71
CA SER A 29 -2.18 7.86 -0.30
C SER A 29 -3.55 7.72 -0.96
N ASP A 30 -4.18 8.85 -1.26
CA ASP A 30 -5.46 8.91 -1.99
C ASP A 30 -5.40 8.28 -3.40
N SER A 31 -4.19 8.07 -3.90
CA SER A 31 -3.95 7.52 -5.24
C SER A 31 -3.83 5.99 -5.26
N ALA A 32 -3.67 5.37 -4.09
CA ALA A 32 -3.44 3.94 -3.99
C ALA A 32 -4.66 3.18 -4.52
N ALA A 33 -4.47 2.48 -5.63
CA ALA A 33 -5.46 1.52 -6.13
C ALA A 33 -5.31 0.16 -5.45
N MET A 34 -6.33 -0.70 -5.52
CA MET A 34 -6.24 -2.11 -5.09
C MET A 34 -5.07 -2.89 -5.71
N GLY A 35 -4.65 -2.54 -6.93
CA GLY A 35 -3.46 -3.12 -7.56
C GLY A 35 -2.16 -2.75 -6.82
N THR A 36 -2.12 -1.57 -6.22
CA THR A 36 -1.01 -1.08 -5.38
C THR A 36 -0.84 -1.95 -4.16
N THR A 37 -1.94 -2.35 -3.51
CA THR A 37 -1.92 -3.31 -2.40
C THR A 37 -1.17 -4.57 -2.81
N TYR A 38 -1.54 -5.19 -3.94
CA TYR A 38 -0.86 -6.38 -4.45
C TYR A 38 0.64 -6.12 -4.74
N ALA A 39 0.97 -4.98 -5.36
CA ALA A 39 2.35 -4.60 -5.65
C ALA A 39 3.19 -4.44 -4.38
N CYS A 40 2.64 -3.79 -3.34
CA CYS A 40 3.27 -3.67 -2.03
C CYS A 40 3.57 -5.03 -1.40
N PHE A 41 2.67 -6.02 -1.55
CA PHE A 41 2.94 -7.38 -1.05
C PHE A 41 4.09 -8.06 -1.79
N ILE A 42 4.16 -7.90 -3.12
CA ILE A 42 5.28 -8.47 -3.87
C ILE A 42 6.60 -7.78 -3.46
N TYR A 43 6.58 -6.46 -3.29
CA TYR A 43 7.75 -5.71 -2.83
C TYR A 43 8.22 -6.15 -1.45
N MET A 44 7.31 -6.27 -0.49
CA MET A 44 7.61 -6.80 0.84
C MET A 44 8.18 -8.22 0.77
N LEU A 45 7.61 -9.10 -0.07
CA LEU A 45 8.09 -10.46 -0.20
C LEU A 45 9.50 -10.52 -0.81
N ASP A 46 9.79 -9.68 -1.81
CA ASP A 46 11.11 -9.59 -2.42
C ASP A 46 12.15 -9.10 -1.41
N HIS A 47 11.81 -8.05 -0.66
CA HIS A 47 12.67 -7.51 0.39
C HIS A 47 12.90 -8.53 1.50
N LEU A 48 11.84 -9.20 1.96
CA LEU A 48 11.94 -10.27 2.95
C LEU A 48 12.88 -11.37 2.45
N ASN A 49 12.76 -11.81 1.20
CA ASN A 49 13.66 -12.83 0.65
C ASN A 49 15.12 -12.37 0.61
N GLY A 50 15.39 -11.08 0.35
CA GLY A 50 16.74 -10.53 0.34
C GLY A 50 17.33 -10.37 1.74
N VAL A 51 16.58 -9.83 2.69
CA VAL A 51 17.03 -9.67 4.08
C VAL A 51 17.25 -11.02 4.74
N ILE A 52 16.31 -11.95 4.57
CA ILE A 52 16.37 -13.27 5.19
C ILE A 52 17.59 -14.08 4.74
N THR A 53 18.02 -13.96 3.47
CA THR A 53 19.22 -14.66 3.03
C THR A 53 20.51 -14.20 3.73
N ASP A 54 20.49 -13.03 4.36
CA ASP A 54 21.66 -12.46 5.05
C ASP A 54 21.68 -12.79 6.55
N TYR A 55 20.60 -13.34 7.13
CA TYR A 55 20.46 -13.65 8.57
C TYR A 55 20.25 -15.15 8.84
N ASP A 56 20.33 -15.56 10.11
CA ASP A 56 20.32 -16.97 10.54
C ASP A 56 18.98 -17.70 10.27
N GLY A 57 19.07 -18.81 9.51
CA GLY A 57 18.01 -19.60 8.85
C GLY A 57 16.78 -20.00 9.68
N GLN A 58 16.83 -19.94 11.01
CA GLN A 58 15.71 -20.36 11.87
C GLN A 58 14.66 -19.26 12.11
N ARG A 59 15.05 -17.99 12.20
CA ARG A 59 14.08 -16.88 12.41
C ARG A 59 13.30 -16.54 11.14
N ASP A 60 13.90 -16.88 10.01
CA ASP A 60 13.47 -16.59 8.66
C ASP A 60 12.12 -17.22 8.29
N HIS A 61 11.94 -18.49 8.67
CA HIS A 61 10.69 -19.19 8.42
C HIS A 61 9.52 -18.63 9.25
N GLY A 62 9.78 -18.11 10.44
CA GLY A 62 8.76 -17.50 11.30
C GLY A 62 8.18 -16.22 10.67
N ILE A 63 9.05 -15.31 10.23
CA ILE A 63 8.64 -14.02 9.67
C ILE A 63 7.96 -14.21 8.32
N GLN A 64 8.52 -15.03 7.42
CA GLN A 64 7.87 -15.33 6.14
C GLN A 64 6.53 -16.02 6.32
N SER A 65 6.43 -17.00 7.22
CA SER A 65 5.16 -17.70 7.45
C SER A 65 4.09 -16.76 8.01
N LEU A 66 4.45 -15.87 8.95
CA LEU A 66 3.56 -14.85 9.47
C LEU A 66 3.12 -13.87 8.36
N PHE A 67 4.05 -13.43 7.52
CA PHE A 67 3.75 -12.57 6.38
C PHE A 67 2.76 -13.23 5.41
N PHE A 68 3.01 -14.48 5.01
CA PHE A 68 2.10 -15.24 4.14
C PHE A 68 0.75 -15.50 4.80
N TYR A 69 0.71 -15.76 6.11
CA TYR A 69 -0.53 -15.92 6.86
C TYR A 69 -1.37 -14.63 6.83
N ARG A 70 -0.75 -13.49 7.14
CA ARG A 70 -1.41 -12.17 7.11
C ARG A 70 -1.87 -11.82 5.69
N TRP A 71 -1.04 -12.10 4.69
CA TRP A 71 -1.41 -11.92 3.28
C TRP A 71 -2.62 -12.76 2.90
N LYS A 72 -2.63 -14.06 3.20
CA LYS A 72 -3.77 -14.94 2.90
C LYS A 72 -5.09 -14.43 3.51
N ARG A 73 -5.03 -13.78 4.67
CA ARG A 73 -6.20 -13.20 5.34
C ARG A 73 -6.70 -11.91 4.69
N MET A 74 -5.80 -11.09 4.14
CA MET A 74 -6.15 -9.84 3.45
C MET A 74 -6.45 -10.03 1.96
N TYR A 75 -5.83 -11.03 1.35
CA TYR A 75 -5.90 -11.30 -0.06
C TYR A 75 -7.34 -11.61 -0.50
N ARG A 76 -7.67 -11.09 -1.67
CA ARG A 76 -8.89 -11.37 -2.41
C ARG A 76 -8.54 -11.39 -3.89
N LEU A 77 -9.25 -12.19 -4.67
CA LEU A 77 -9.02 -12.32 -6.12
C LEU A 77 -9.11 -10.96 -6.87
N VAL A 78 -9.84 -9.99 -6.30
CA VAL A 78 -9.93 -8.63 -6.84
C VAL A 78 -8.60 -7.87 -6.79
N HIS A 79 -7.72 -8.14 -5.81
CA HIS A 79 -6.39 -7.52 -5.75
C HIS A 79 -5.52 -8.02 -6.90
N ALA A 80 -5.52 -9.33 -7.14
CA ALA A 80 -4.80 -9.93 -8.27
C ALA A 80 -5.34 -9.41 -9.61
N LEU A 81 -6.65 -9.30 -9.75
CA LEU A 81 -7.28 -8.76 -10.96
C LEU A 81 -6.93 -7.28 -11.16
N ALA A 82 -7.05 -6.45 -10.11
CA ALA A 82 -6.73 -5.03 -10.18
C ALA A 82 -5.26 -4.82 -10.56
N PHE A 83 -4.35 -5.58 -9.93
CA PHE A 83 -2.94 -5.59 -10.27
C PHE A 83 -2.71 -5.98 -11.72
N PHE A 84 -3.26 -7.11 -12.17
CA PHE A 84 -3.07 -7.64 -13.53
C PHE A 84 -3.64 -6.71 -14.62
N CYS A 85 -4.81 -6.12 -14.38
CA CYS A 85 -5.47 -5.23 -15.33
C CYS A 85 -4.82 -3.85 -15.39
N ASP A 86 -4.01 -3.48 -14.40
CA ASP A 86 -3.29 -2.21 -14.42
C ASP A 86 -2.13 -2.27 -15.43
N PRO A 87 -2.13 -1.44 -16.48
CA PRO A 87 -1.01 -1.33 -17.40
C PRO A 87 0.25 -0.82 -16.71
N PHE A 88 0.11 -0.06 -15.62
CA PHE A 88 1.25 0.48 -14.88
C PHE A 88 2.13 -0.66 -14.34
N TYR A 89 1.52 -1.67 -13.74
CA TYR A 89 2.25 -2.83 -13.19
C TYR A 89 2.66 -3.86 -14.26
N SER A 90 2.46 -3.59 -15.56
CA SER A 90 2.75 -4.58 -16.61
C SER A 90 4.24 -4.89 -16.72
N GLU A 91 5.08 -3.85 -16.75
CA GLU A 91 6.53 -4.00 -16.81
C GLU A 91 7.06 -4.65 -15.53
N LEU A 92 6.53 -4.22 -14.38
CA LEU A 92 6.83 -4.79 -13.07
C LEU A 92 6.60 -6.31 -13.05
N ARG A 93 5.41 -6.75 -13.49
CA ARG A 93 5.05 -8.18 -13.59
C ARG A 93 5.99 -8.93 -14.51
N LEU A 94 6.31 -8.35 -15.67
CA LEU A 94 7.17 -9.00 -16.67
C LEU A 94 8.60 -9.16 -16.12
N ASN A 95 9.14 -8.13 -15.49
CA ASN A 95 10.48 -8.16 -14.90
C ASN A 95 10.57 -9.18 -13.78
N LEU A 96 9.64 -9.18 -12.83
CA LEU A 96 9.59 -10.18 -11.76
C LEU A 96 9.47 -11.62 -12.30
N THR A 97 8.58 -11.82 -13.27
CA THR A 97 8.40 -13.14 -13.89
C THR A 97 9.67 -13.61 -14.58
N ARG A 98 10.44 -12.69 -15.20
CA ARG A 98 11.71 -12.99 -15.87
C ARG A 98 12.84 -13.27 -14.91
N HIS A 99 12.96 -12.50 -13.83
CA HIS A 99 14.11 -12.56 -12.92
C HIS A 99 13.95 -13.61 -11.81
N ILE A 100 12.74 -13.73 -11.25
CA ILE A 100 12.48 -14.59 -10.07
C ILE A 100 11.60 -15.79 -10.46
N GLY A 101 10.73 -15.60 -11.46
CA GLY A 101 9.85 -16.64 -11.97
C GLY A 101 8.36 -16.33 -11.73
N ALA A 102 7.50 -17.01 -12.48
CA ALA A 102 6.05 -16.79 -12.41
C ALA A 102 5.47 -17.08 -11.01
N HIS A 103 5.97 -18.12 -10.33
CA HIS A 103 5.50 -18.51 -9.00
C HIS A 103 5.66 -17.42 -7.94
N PHE A 104 6.66 -16.56 -8.10
CA PHE A 104 6.88 -15.43 -7.20
C PHE A 104 5.73 -14.42 -7.30
N VAL A 105 5.35 -14.04 -8.53
CA VAL A 105 4.25 -13.11 -8.80
C VAL A 105 2.89 -13.72 -8.41
N GLU A 106 2.79 -15.05 -8.36
CA GLU A 106 1.57 -15.77 -7.97
C GLU A 106 1.30 -15.72 -6.45
N LEU A 107 2.30 -15.33 -5.63
CA LEU A 107 2.22 -15.23 -4.17
C LEU A 107 1.64 -16.49 -3.48
N GLY A 108 1.94 -17.67 -4.03
CA GLY A 108 1.45 -18.96 -3.53
C GLY A 108 -0.05 -19.21 -3.74
N MET A 109 -0.75 -18.35 -4.49
CA MET A 109 -2.19 -18.44 -4.76
C MET A 109 -2.50 -19.15 -6.09
N GLY A 110 -1.49 -19.75 -6.73
CA GLY A 110 -1.59 -20.41 -8.02
C GLY A 110 -1.59 -19.43 -9.18
N ASN A 111 -1.90 -19.89 -10.39
CA ASN A 111 -1.70 -19.09 -11.60
C ASN A 111 -2.43 -17.73 -11.60
N LEU A 112 -1.69 -16.64 -11.76
CA LEU A 112 -2.24 -15.27 -11.70
C LEU A 112 -3.36 -15.04 -12.73
N ARG A 113 -3.22 -15.58 -13.94
CA ARG A 113 -4.25 -15.46 -14.99
C ARG A 113 -5.51 -16.24 -14.62
N LEU A 114 -5.37 -17.40 -13.98
CA LEU A 114 -6.49 -18.15 -13.44
C LEU A 114 -7.18 -17.38 -12.31
N GLN A 115 -6.44 -16.80 -11.37
CA GLN A 115 -6.99 -15.95 -10.31
C GLN A 115 -7.85 -14.81 -10.91
N CYS A 116 -7.35 -14.14 -11.94
CA CYS A 116 -8.07 -13.06 -12.63
C CYS A 116 -9.35 -13.55 -13.32
N ARG A 117 -9.31 -14.70 -13.98
CA ARG A 117 -10.50 -15.31 -14.61
C ARG A 117 -11.55 -15.71 -13.59
N THR A 118 -11.13 -16.28 -12.46
CA THR A 118 -12.03 -16.63 -11.36
C THR A 118 -12.67 -15.38 -10.77
N ALA A 119 -11.89 -14.30 -10.58
CA ALA A 119 -12.42 -13.00 -10.16
C ALA A 119 -13.52 -12.50 -11.12
N LEU A 120 -13.24 -12.48 -12.43
CA LEU A 120 -14.19 -12.08 -13.46
C LEU A 120 -15.46 -12.93 -13.46
N SER A 121 -15.34 -14.24 -13.28
CA SER A 121 -16.47 -15.15 -13.17
C SER A 121 -17.36 -14.84 -11.96
N LEU A 122 -16.75 -14.70 -10.77
CA LEU A 122 -17.48 -14.36 -9.55
C LEU A 122 -18.18 -12.99 -9.64
N MET A 123 -17.56 -12.04 -10.32
CA MET A 123 -18.16 -10.73 -10.58
C MET A 123 -19.33 -10.81 -11.55
N ALA A 124 -19.25 -11.65 -12.59
CA ALA A 124 -20.34 -11.85 -13.54
C ALA A 124 -21.58 -12.49 -12.91
N VAL A 125 -21.39 -13.39 -11.93
CA VAL A 125 -22.48 -14.07 -11.20
C VAL A 125 -23.04 -13.19 -10.07
N GLY A 126 -22.41 -12.04 -9.76
CA GLY A 126 -22.84 -11.15 -8.68
C GLY A 126 -22.53 -11.69 -7.26
N THR A 127 -21.73 -12.75 -7.15
CA THR A 127 -21.30 -13.29 -5.85
C THR A 127 -20.26 -12.41 -5.17
N MET A 128 -19.50 -11.63 -5.96
CA MET A 128 -18.66 -10.55 -5.43
C MET A 128 -19.47 -9.26 -5.29
N ASN A 129 -19.73 -8.86 -4.04
CA ASN A 129 -20.36 -7.58 -3.75
C ASN A 129 -19.34 -6.43 -3.78
N TRP A 130 -19.48 -5.55 -4.77
CA TRP A 130 -18.67 -4.32 -4.95
C TRP A 130 -18.69 -3.41 -3.73
N THR A 131 -19.87 -3.26 -3.10
CA THR A 131 -20.04 -2.31 -2.00
C THR A 131 -19.28 -2.78 -0.75
N ALA A 132 -19.21 -4.08 -0.52
CA ALA A 132 -18.40 -4.68 0.54
C ALA A 132 -16.88 -4.56 0.32
N LEU A 133 -16.46 -4.18 -0.90
CA LEU A 133 -15.06 -3.93 -1.28
C LEU A 133 -14.72 -2.43 -1.26
N GLY A 134 -15.58 -1.58 -0.69
CA GLY A 134 -15.36 -0.13 -0.59
C GLY A 134 -15.70 0.64 -1.87
N PHE A 135 -16.30 0.00 -2.88
CA PHE A 135 -16.81 0.69 -4.05
C PHE A 135 -18.21 1.25 -3.75
N SER A 136 -18.27 2.51 -3.34
CA SER A 136 -19.51 3.27 -3.40
C SER A 136 -19.87 3.53 -4.87
N ALA A 137 -21.12 3.24 -5.24
CA ALA A 137 -21.71 3.62 -6.53
C ALA A 137 -21.99 5.13 -6.61
N SER A 138 -21.21 5.97 -5.92
CA SER A 138 -21.22 7.40 -6.15
C SER A 138 -20.77 7.68 -7.59
N SER A 139 -21.41 8.68 -8.18
CA SER A 139 -21.46 8.98 -9.62
C SER A 139 -20.09 9.14 -10.32
N SER A 140 -18.99 9.30 -9.58
CA SER A 140 -17.62 9.39 -10.09
C SER A 140 -16.96 8.02 -10.33
N THR A 141 -17.21 7.00 -9.51
CA THR A 141 -16.66 5.64 -9.69
C THR A 141 -17.35 4.91 -10.84
N SER A 142 -18.66 5.17 -11.02
CA SER A 142 -19.44 4.68 -12.16
C SER A 142 -18.88 5.22 -13.48
N ALA A 143 -18.31 6.43 -13.51
CA ALA A 143 -17.71 7.00 -14.72
C ALA A 143 -16.41 6.29 -15.17
N CYS A 144 -15.67 5.66 -14.25
CA CYS A 144 -14.46 4.89 -14.58
C CYS A 144 -14.77 3.52 -15.21
N ILE A 145 -15.95 2.95 -14.90
CA ILE A 145 -16.41 1.67 -15.45
C ILE A 145 -17.29 1.87 -16.70
N ARG A 146 -17.99 3.00 -16.81
CA ARG A 146 -19.07 3.25 -17.78
C ARG A 146 -18.70 4.20 -18.92
N ARG A 147 -17.44 4.27 -19.35
CA ARG A 147 -17.05 4.88 -20.64
C ARG A 147 -16.77 3.80 -21.70
N PRO A 148 -17.79 3.29 -22.41
CA PRO A 148 -17.62 2.25 -23.43
C PRO A 148 -16.98 2.73 -24.75
N TYR A 149 -16.56 4.00 -24.87
CA TYR A 149 -16.13 4.59 -26.16
C TYR A 149 -14.68 5.07 -26.26
N SER A 150 -13.84 4.83 -25.25
CA SER A 150 -12.40 5.01 -25.39
C SER A 150 -11.75 3.63 -25.40
N ARG A 151 -10.85 3.34 -26.35
CA ARG A 151 -9.99 2.13 -26.40
C ARG A 151 -9.01 2.01 -25.22
N ARG A 152 -9.37 2.52 -24.04
CA ARG A 152 -8.59 2.46 -22.81
C ARG A 152 -9.16 1.33 -21.98
N THR A 153 -8.29 0.41 -21.58
CA THR A 153 -8.60 -0.73 -20.73
C THR A 153 -9.37 -0.26 -19.48
N PRO A 154 -10.40 -1.00 -19.02
CA PRO A 154 -11.13 -0.65 -17.81
C PRO A 154 -10.16 -0.52 -16.63
N ARG A 155 -10.16 0.63 -15.96
CA ARG A 155 -9.30 0.92 -14.82
C ARG A 155 -10.09 0.68 -13.53
N TYR A 156 -9.53 -0.14 -12.65
CA TYR A 156 -10.02 -0.33 -11.30
C TYR A 156 -9.48 0.77 -10.39
N CYS A 157 -10.37 1.55 -9.79
CA CYS A 157 -10.01 2.72 -8.98
C CYS A 157 -10.51 2.61 -7.52
N GLY A 158 -10.65 1.39 -6.99
CA GLY A 158 -10.97 1.22 -5.57
C GLY A 158 -9.76 1.59 -4.71
N PRO A 159 -9.96 2.27 -3.57
CA PRO A 159 -8.86 2.63 -2.68
C PRO A 159 -8.15 1.37 -2.17
N GLY A 160 -6.82 1.42 -2.12
CA GLY A 160 -5.96 0.35 -1.61
C GLY A 160 -5.95 0.24 -0.08
N SER A 161 -6.49 1.25 0.61
CA SER A 161 -6.61 1.32 2.07
C SER A 161 -7.92 1.98 2.50
N SER A 162 -8.49 1.51 3.61
CA SER A 162 -9.58 2.21 4.30
C SER A 162 -9.11 3.50 4.98
N ALA A 163 -7.80 3.64 5.18
CA ALA A 163 -7.17 4.78 5.83
C ALA A 163 -6.96 5.99 4.90
N GLY A 164 -7.32 5.92 3.62
CA GLY A 164 -7.11 7.05 2.69
C GLY A 164 -7.72 8.37 3.18
N VAL A 165 -8.81 8.30 3.95
CA VAL A 165 -9.46 9.49 4.55
C VAL A 165 -8.93 9.86 5.94
N GLU A 166 -7.99 9.11 6.51
CA GLU A 166 -7.49 9.37 7.87
C GLU A 166 -6.71 10.68 8.00
N HIS A 167 -6.04 11.12 6.94
CA HIS A 167 -5.37 12.41 6.93
C HIS A 167 -6.37 13.55 7.11
N GLN A 168 -7.52 13.50 6.41
CA GLN A 168 -8.61 14.46 6.56
C GLN A 168 -9.21 14.37 7.97
N ASN A 169 -9.46 13.15 8.47
CA ASN A 169 -9.94 12.95 9.84
C ASN A 169 -8.98 13.53 10.90
N THR A 170 -7.66 13.47 10.64
CA THR A 170 -6.64 13.97 11.57
C THR A 170 -6.59 15.50 11.60
N THR A 171 -6.72 16.16 10.45
CA THR A 171 -6.84 17.63 10.40
C THR A 171 -8.09 18.13 11.12
N ASP A 172 -9.17 17.34 11.08
CA ASP A 172 -10.44 17.70 11.70
C ASP A 172 -10.56 17.31 13.18
N LYS A 173 -9.57 16.60 13.74
CA LYS A 173 -9.55 16.25 15.18
C LYS A 173 -9.74 17.49 16.04
N ARG A 174 -9.14 18.63 15.69
CA ARG A 174 -9.27 19.88 16.46
C ARG A 174 -10.69 20.42 16.48
N VAL A 175 -11.47 20.18 15.43
CA VAL A 175 -12.87 20.58 15.29
C VAL A 175 -13.80 19.58 15.97
N HIS A 176 -13.42 18.30 16.04
CA HIS A 176 -14.22 17.26 16.69
C HIS A 176 -14.03 17.16 18.21
N THR A 177 -12.80 17.34 18.71
CA THR A 177 -12.46 17.01 20.12
C THR A 177 -12.30 18.23 21.00
N SER A 178 -11.90 19.39 20.46
CA SER A 178 -11.73 20.60 21.26
C SER A 178 -13.08 21.25 21.53
N ALA A 179 -13.49 21.32 22.81
CA ALA A 179 -14.77 21.91 23.22
C ALA A 179 -14.99 23.34 22.69
N ARG A 180 -13.90 24.12 22.57
CA ARG A 180 -13.94 25.51 22.07
C ARG A 180 -14.23 25.61 20.56
N ASN A 181 -13.82 24.60 19.79
CA ASN A 181 -13.91 24.58 18.33
C ASN A 181 -14.96 23.59 17.83
N ARG A 182 -15.76 23.01 18.74
CA ARG A 182 -16.70 21.95 18.41
C ARG A 182 -17.84 22.48 17.56
N THR A 183 -17.85 22.10 16.28
CA THR A 183 -18.99 22.35 15.38
C THR A 183 -19.96 21.17 15.41
N GLY A 184 -21.24 21.43 15.10
CA GLY A 184 -22.24 20.38 14.98
C GLY A 184 -21.90 19.36 13.89
N SER A 185 -22.26 18.10 14.08
CA SER A 185 -21.89 16.97 13.20
C SER A 185 -22.16 17.25 11.71
N GLY A 186 -23.34 17.75 11.37
CA GLY A 186 -23.69 18.06 9.97
C GLY A 186 -22.86 19.17 9.33
N LYS A 187 -22.29 20.10 10.12
CA LYS A 187 -21.37 21.12 9.59
C LYS A 187 -20.00 20.54 9.30
N VAL A 188 -19.54 19.58 10.12
CA VAL A 188 -18.25 18.92 9.89
C VAL A 188 -18.32 18.04 8.65
N GLU A 189 -19.36 17.24 8.49
CA GLU A 189 -19.58 16.42 7.29
C GLU A 189 -19.56 17.28 6.01
N CYS A 190 -20.25 18.41 6.04
CA CYS A 190 -20.29 19.34 4.92
C CYS A 190 -18.91 19.99 4.64
N GLN A 191 -18.12 20.29 5.68
CA GLN A 191 -16.75 20.80 5.52
C GLN A 191 -15.80 19.75 4.95
N VAL A 192 -15.86 18.52 5.44
CA VAL A 192 -15.08 17.39 4.90
C VAL A 192 -15.44 17.15 3.44
N GLU A 193 -16.73 17.14 3.11
CA GLU A 193 -17.20 16.96 1.73
C GLU A 193 -16.74 18.11 0.82
N MET A 194 -16.84 19.37 1.27
CA MET A 194 -16.34 20.52 0.52
C MET A 194 -14.82 20.47 0.33
N ALA A 195 -14.06 20.14 1.36
CA ALA A 195 -12.60 19.99 1.29
C ALA A 195 -12.23 18.88 0.30
N TYR A 196 -12.83 17.70 0.44
CA TYR A 196 -12.63 16.56 -0.46
C TYR A 196 -12.97 16.91 -1.91
N ASN A 197 -14.13 17.53 -2.16
CA ASN A 197 -14.54 17.94 -3.50
C ASN A 197 -13.63 19.03 -4.08
N SER A 198 -13.14 19.95 -3.26
CA SER A 198 -12.20 21.00 -3.69
C SER A 198 -10.85 20.43 -4.11
N VAL A 199 -10.35 19.41 -3.41
CA VAL A 199 -9.11 18.70 -3.77
C VAL A 199 -9.35 17.86 -5.02
N THR A 200 -10.41 17.05 -5.03
CA THR A 200 -10.73 16.14 -6.15
C THR A 200 -11.02 16.89 -7.45
N SER A 201 -11.68 18.06 -7.38
CA SER A 201 -11.96 18.90 -8.57
C SER A 201 -10.70 19.56 -9.14
N ARG A 202 -9.67 19.77 -8.31
CA ARG A 202 -8.35 20.28 -8.73
C ARG A 202 -7.42 19.16 -9.18
N CYS A 203 -7.68 17.91 -8.80
CA CYS A 203 -6.96 16.75 -9.28
C CYS A 203 -7.27 16.50 -10.77
N ALA A 204 -6.55 17.19 -11.65
CA ALA A 204 -6.26 16.63 -12.96
C ALA A 204 -5.56 15.28 -12.72
N LEU A 205 -5.94 14.23 -13.46
CA LEU A 205 -5.21 12.95 -13.45
C LEU A 205 -3.72 13.30 -13.59
N PRO A 206 -2.89 13.11 -12.54
CA PRO A 206 -1.50 13.48 -12.64
C PRO A 206 -0.91 12.69 -13.81
N PRO A 207 -0.12 13.33 -14.69
CA PRO A 207 0.41 12.67 -15.88
C PRO A 207 1.23 11.41 -15.52
N ASN A 208 1.77 11.36 -14.31
CA ASN A 208 2.35 10.19 -13.67
C ASN A 208 1.53 9.82 -12.43
N ARG A 209 1.11 8.55 -12.32
CA ARG A 209 0.77 7.99 -11.01
C ARG A 209 2.03 7.96 -10.14
N GLN A 210 1.80 7.98 -8.84
CA GLN A 210 2.69 8.56 -7.83
C GLN A 210 4.17 8.13 -7.89
N PRO A 211 5.07 8.94 -7.32
CA PRO A 211 6.50 8.65 -7.31
C PRO A 211 6.83 7.29 -6.70
N PHE A 212 6.02 6.76 -5.77
CA PHE A 212 6.28 5.43 -5.21
C PHE A 212 6.22 4.33 -6.26
N GLU A 213 5.34 4.43 -7.25
CA GLU A 213 5.28 3.40 -8.28
C GLU A 213 6.50 3.49 -9.22
N HIS A 214 7.08 4.69 -9.37
CA HIS A 214 8.41 4.89 -9.96
C HIS A 214 9.53 4.36 -9.06
N VAL A 215 9.39 4.51 -7.74
CA VAL A 215 10.35 3.97 -6.76
C VAL A 215 10.32 2.45 -6.80
N ILE A 216 9.16 1.80 -6.84
CA ILE A 216 9.03 0.34 -7.01
C ILE A 216 9.69 -0.12 -8.32
N ALA A 217 9.44 0.61 -9.42
CA ALA A 217 10.09 0.33 -10.71
C ALA A 217 11.61 0.55 -10.68
N ALA A 218 12.08 1.61 -10.01
CA ALA A 218 13.49 1.91 -9.80
C ALA A 218 14.16 0.93 -8.82
N LEU A 219 13.41 0.46 -7.83
CA LEU A 219 13.84 -0.50 -6.81
C LEU A 219 14.16 -1.87 -7.42
N TRP A 220 13.53 -2.23 -8.53
CA TRP A 220 13.82 -3.48 -9.24
C TRP A 220 14.75 -3.35 -10.42
N ASN A 221 15.34 -2.17 -10.60
CA ASN A 221 16.49 -2.01 -11.46
C ASN A 221 17.77 -2.11 -10.60
N ARG A 222 18.04 -3.29 -10.01
CA ARG A 222 19.17 -3.55 -9.09
C ARG A 222 20.52 -3.06 -9.65
N ASP A 223 20.73 -3.18 -10.96
CA ASP A 223 21.93 -2.67 -11.65
C ASP A 223 22.05 -1.13 -11.62
N ALA A 224 20.92 -0.42 -11.56
CA ALA A 224 20.88 1.03 -11.39
C ALA A 224 21.02 1.45 -9.92
N GLN A 225 20.56 0.63 -8.98
CA GLN A 225 20.65 0.90 -7.53
C GLN A 225 22.09 0.95 -7.03
N VAL A 226 22.91 -0.05 -7.41
CA VAL A 226 24.33 -0.12 -7.00
C VAL A 226 25.14 1.06 -7.55
N LYS A 227 24.72 1.64 -8.69
CA LYS A 227 25.44 2.72 -9.36
C LYS A 227 25.07 4.14 -8.92
N THR A 228 23.89 4.37 -8.34
CA THR A 228 23.36 5.75 -8.27
C THR A 228 23.11 6.28 -6.87
N GLY A 229 22.98 5.45 -5.82
CA GLY A 229 22.69 5.93 -4.45
C GLY A 229 21.43 6.83 -4.35
N LEU A 230 20.57 6.77 -5.37
CA LEU A 230 19.52 7.77 -5.65
C LEU A 230 18.25 7.56 -4.81
N LEU A 231 18.16 6.41 -4.15
CA LEU A 231 16.90 5.80 -3.79
C LEU A 231 16.27 6.42 -2.54
N ASP A 232 17.08 6.74 -1.54
CA ASP A 232 16.59 7.40 -0.33
C ASP A 232 16.12 8.82 -0.63
N ASN A 233 16.84 9.55 -1.49
CA ASN A 233 16.53 10.95 -1.80
C ASN A 233 15.28 11.11 -2.66
N GLU A 234 15.09 10.30 -3.71
CA GLU A 234 13.88 10.37 -4.56
C GLU A 234 12.63 9.92 -3.81
N LEU A 235 12.75 8.93 -2.92
CA LEU A 235 11.65 8.49 -2.07
C LEU A 235 11.31 9.52 -0.98
N LEU A 236 12.31 10.15 -0.36
CA LEU A 236 12.08 11.26 0.57
C LEU A 236 11.47 12.47 -0.15
N LEU A 237 11.93 12.77 -1.37
CA LEU A 237 11.39 13.83 -2.23
C LEU A 237 9.96 13.52 -2.65
N ALA A 238 9.64 12.27 -2.97
CA ALA A 238 8.30 11.80 -3.26
C ALA A 238 7.35 12.02 -2.09
N MET A 239 7.77 11.62 -0.89
CA MET A 239 6.99 11.82 0.34
C MET A 239 6.85 13.32 0.66
N ARG A 240 7.92 14.11 0.55
CA ARG A 240 7.87 15.59 0.72
C ARG A 240 6.94 16.27 -0.28
N ARG A 241 6.97 15.86 -1.56
CA ARG A 241 6.09 16.42 -2.60
C ARG A 241 4.62 16.11 -2.35
N GLN A 242 4.30 15.01 -1.65
CA GLN A 242 2.93 14.70 -1.24
C GLN A 242 2.47 15.51 -0.02
N HIS A 243 3.39 15.89 0.87
CA HIS A 243 3.04 16.63 2.08
C HIS A 243 2.87 18.15 1.86
N GLY A 244 3.21 18.67 0.68
CA GLY A 244 3.37 20.11 0.49
C GLY A 244 4.52 20.63 1.36
N ASP A 245 5.03 21.81 1.05
CA ASP A 245 6.10 22.45 1.82
C ASP A 245 5.58 23.01 3.16
N VAL A 246 4.91 22.16 3.94
CA VAL A 246 4.39 22.47 5.28
C VAL A 246 5.45 21.93 6.24
N GLY A 247 6.12 22.85 6.92
CA GLY A 247 7.36 22.65 7.69
C GLY A 247 7.44 21.36 8.51
N ALA A 248 8.65 20.81 8.56
CA ALA A 248 9.03 19.53 9.15
C ALA A 248 8.85 19.40 10.67
N ASP A 249 8.13 20.31 11.33
CA ASP A 249 8.09 20.45 12.78
C ASP A 249 7.02 19.57 13.47
N TYR A 250 6.36 18.65 12.76
CA TYR A 250 5.21 17.90 13.29
C TYR A 250 5.38 16.36 13.39
N LEU A 251 6.56 15.80 13.09
CA LEU A 251 6.80 14.35 13.18
C LEU A 251 7.54 13.90 14.45
N GLU A 252 7.75 14.80 15.42
CA GLU A 252 8.24 14.44 16.77
C GLU A 252 7.07 13.97 17.65
N GLY A 253 6.51 12.82 17.29
CA GLY A 253 5.42 12.16 18.03
C GLY A 253 5.78 10.70 18.27
N TYR A 254 6.34 10.44 19.45
CA TYR A 254 6.74 9.14 20.01
C TYR A 254 5.71 8.03 19.73
N ILE A 255 6.09 7.02 18.94
CA ILE A 255 5.49 5.68 19.02
C ILE A 255 6.46 4.89 19.91
N ASP A 256 6.01 4.54 21.12
CA ASP A 256 6.77 3.68 22.02
C ASP A 256 6.73 2.24 21.48
N PRO A 257 7.86 1.65 21.05
CA PRO A 257 7.88 0.32 20.45
C PRO A 257 7.58 -0.82 21.45
N VAL A 258 7.39 -0.51 22.74
CA VAL A 258 7.14 -1.51 23.79
C VAL A 258 5.69 -2.03 23.80
N ASP A 259 4.73 -1.31 23.23
CA ASP A 259 3.30 -1.70 23.28
C ASP A 259 2.87 -2.77 22.26
N LEU A 260 3.73 -3.19 21.33
CA LEU A 260 3.39 -4.18 20.28
C LEU A 260 3.85 -5.62 20.59
N MET A 261 4.45 -5.88 21.75
CA MET A 261 5.15 -7.14 22.04
C MET A 261 4.51 -8.02 23.13
N LEU A 262 3.40 -7.61 23.77
CA LEU A 262 2.94 -8.28 25.00
C LEU A 262 1.65 -9.12 24.90
N ASP A 263 0.93 -9.14 23.77
CA ASP A 263 -0.37 -9.84 23.72
C ASP A 263 -0.35 -11.28 23.18
N ASP A 264 0.73 -11.73 22.52
CA ASP A 264 0.73 -13.05 21.84
C ASP A 264 1.40 -14.19 22.65
N LEU A 265 1.84 -13.97 23.89
CA LEU A 265 2.57 -14.96 24.70
C LEU A 265 1.76 -15.65 25.81
N LYS A 266 0.42 -15.48 25.85
CA LYS A 266 -0.45 -16.10 26.88
C LYS A 266 -1.36 -17.24 26.41
N LEU A 267 -1.07 -17.86 25.26
CA LEU A 267 -1.92 -18.93 24.71
C LEU A 267 -1.20 -20.28 24.54
N ALA A 268 -0.26 -20.58 25.45
CA ALA A 268 0.32 -21.92 25.59
C ALA A 268 0.64 -22.22 27.06
N GLU A 269 -0.41 -22.43 27.86
CA GLU A 269 -0.41 -23.30 29.05
C GLU A 269 -1.69 -24.15 29.06
#